data_AF-A0A352R743-F1
#
_entry.id   AF-A0A352R743-F1
#
_cell.length_a   1.000
_cell.length_b   1.000
_cell.length_c   1.000
_cell.angle_alpha   90.00
_cell.angle_beta   90.00
_cell.angle_gamma   90.00
#
_symmetry.space_group_name_H-M   'P 1'
#
loop_
_entity.id
_entity.type
_entity.pdbx_description
1 polymer ?
#
loop_
_entity_poly.entity_id
_entity_poly.type
_entity_poly.pdbx_seq_one_letter_code
_entity_poly.pdbx_strand_id
1 'polypeptide(L)' 'MSDEVQLKINDKNGAFYIEVNGKQESLMTFVFAGEDKIIIDHTEVNSGNEGKGFGK' A
#
# COMPACT_ATOMS: atom_id res chain seq x y z
N MET A 1 -10.74 -13.45 4.67
CA MET A 1 -9.45 -12.98 5.20
C MET A 1 -8.57 -12.79 3.99
N SER A 2 -8.15 -11.57 3.71
CA SER A 2 -7.38 -11.26 2.51
C SER A 2 -6.06 -10.64 2.94
N ASP A 3 -5.09 -11.47 3.30
CA ASP A 3 -3.74 -11.04 3.69
C ASP A 3 -2.87 -10.74 2.45
N GLU A 4 -3.51 -10.47 1.31
CA GLU A 4 -2.88 -10.21 0.03
C GLU A 4 -2.73 -8.71 -0.21
N VAL A 5 -1.68 -8.32 -0.92
CA VAL A 5 -1.48 -6.93 -1.35
C VAL A 5 -2.53 -6.58 -2.40
N GLN A 6 -3.35 -5.58 -2.09
CA GLN A 6 -4.32 -5.02 -3.01
C GLN A 6 -3.77 -3.73 -3.63
N LEU A 7 -4.14 -3.48 -4.88
CA LEU A 7 -3.73 -2.30 -5.64
C LEU A 7 -4.97 -1.52 -6.08
N LYS A 8 -4.98 -0.23 -5.76
CA LYS A 8 -5.97 0.72 -6.26
C LYS A 8 -5.25 1.84 -6.99
N ILE A 9 -5.60 2.08 -8.25
CA ILE A 9 -4.99 3.10 -9.12
C ILE A 9 -6.08 4.01 -9.70
N ASN A 10 -5.73 5.27 -9.92
CA ASN A 10 -6.44 6.20 -10.80
C ASN A 10 -5.45 6.86 -11.77
N ASP A 11 -5.89 7.82 -12.59
CA ASP A 11 -5.05 8.42 -13.65
C ASP A 11 -3.79 9.16 -13.14
N LYS A 12 -3.72 9.51 -11.85
CA LYS A 12 -2.64 10.33 -11.28
C LYS A 12 -1.82 9.63 -10.22
N ASN A 13 -2.41 8.70 -9.49
CA ASN A 13 -1.81 8.07 -8.32
C ASN A 13 -2.40 6.69 -8.03
N GLY A 14 -1.85 6.02 -7.04
CA GLY A 14 -2.37 4.76 -6.56
C GLY A 14 -1.94 4.46 -5.12
N ALA A 15 -2.43 3.32 -4.64
CA ALA A 15 -2.14 2.82 -3.31
C ALA A 15 -2.04 1.29 -3.32
N PHE A 16 -1.00 0.78 -2.68
CA PHE A 16 -0.91 -0.59 -2.22
C PHE A 16 -1.44 -0.66 -0.79
N TYR A 17 -2.32 -1.59 -0.49
CA TYR A 17 -2.88 -1.74 0.85
C TYR A 17 -3.20 -3.20 1.16
N ILE A 18 -3.26 -3.54 2.45
CA ILE A 18 -3.62 -4.87 2.93
C ILE A 18 -4.75 -4.72 3.93
N GLU A 19 -5.83 -5.48 3.74
CA GLU A 19 -7.00 -5.47 4.60
C GLU A 19 -7.20 -6.84 5.26
N VAL A 20 -7.02 -6.89 6.58
CA VAL A 20 -7.22 -8.10 7.37
C VAL A 20 -8.44 -7.90 8.26
N ASN A 21 -9.44 -8.77 8.12
CA ASN A 21 -10.68 -8.74 8.93
C ASN A 21 -11.41 -7.38 8.89
N GLY A 22 -11.44 -6.69 7.73
CA GLY A 22 -12.11 -5.40 7.59
C GLY A 22 -11.30 -4.21 8.11
N LYS A 23 -10.05 -4.44 8.54
CA LYS A 23 -9.14 -3.39 9.02
C LYS A 23 -7.96 -3.26 8.07
N GLN A 24 -7.67 -2.03 7.66
CA GLN A 24 -6.47 -1.72 6.89
C GLN A 24 -5.26 -1.88 7.80
N GLU A 25 -4.38 -2.82 7.47
CA GLU A 25 -3.19 -3.14 8.26
C GLU A 25 -1.93 -2.48 7.69
N SER A 26 -1.91 -2.18 6.39
CA SER A 26 -0.86 -1.37 5.75
C SER A 26 -1.41 -0.57 4.59
N LEU A 27 -0.74 0.56 4.31
CA LEU A 27 -1.01 1.46 3.20
C LEU A 27 0.30 2.07 2.68
N MET A 28 0.53 2.01 1.38
CA MET A 28 1.59 2.72 0.70
C MET A 28 0.99 3.44 -0.50
N THR A 29 1.05 4.77 -0.51
CA THR A 29 0.56 5.57 -1.64
C THR A 29 1.71 6.00 -2.54
N PHE A 30 1.38 6.22 -3.80
CA PHE A 30 2.34 6.67 -4.80
C PHE A 30 1.69 7.56 -5.84
N VAL A 31 2.46 8.48 -6.43
CA VAL A 31 2.05 9.28 -7.59
C VAL A 31 2.84 8.87 -8.83
N PHE A 32 2.24 8.99 -10.02
CA PHE A 32 2.97 8.79 -11.28
C PHE A 32 3.92 9.96 -11.56
N ALA A 33 5.14 9.64 -11.97
CA ALA A 33 6.19 10.60 -12.27
C ALA A 33 6.72 10.38 -13.70
N GLY A 34 5.86 10.66 -14.67
CA GLY A 34 6.07 10.27 -16.07
C GLY A 34 5.40 8.95 -16.38
N GLU A 35 5.79 8.32 -17.48
CA GLU A 35 5.15 7.10 -17.99
C GLU A 35 5.66 5.82 -17.30
N ASP A 36 6.87 5.85 -16.75
CA ASP A 36 7.61 4.67 -16.29
C ASP A 36 8.01 4.69 -14.81
N LYS A 37 7.66 5.75 -14.08
CA LYS A 37 8.07 5.94 -12.68
C LYS A 37 6.89 6.23 -11.77
N ILE A 38 7.04 5.76 -10.53
CA ILE A 38 6.19 6.17 -9.42
C ILE A 38 7.05 6.75 -8.30
N ILE A 39 6.51 7.71 -7.56
CA ILE A 39 7.11 8.26 -6.35
C ILE A 39 6.25 7.83 -5.18
N ILE A 40 6.83 7.08 -4.24
CA ILE A 40 6.18 6.76 -2.97
C ILE A 40 6.14 8.04 -2.13
N ASP A 41 4.94 8.48 -1.76
CA ASP A 41 4.74 9.74 -1.01
C ASP A 41 4.21 9.52 0.42
N HIS A 42 3.59 8.37 0.71
CA HIS A 42 3.18 7.99 2.06
C HIS A 42 3.32 6.48 2.28
N THR A 43 3.72 6.10 3.48
CA THR A 43 3.74 4.70 3.93
C THR A 43 3.31 4.64 5.39
N GLU A 44 2.31 3.82 5.66
CA GLU A 44 1.75 3.56 6.98
C GLU A 44 1.60 2.06 7.19
N VAL A 45 2.02 1.59 8.35
CA VAL A 45 1.83 0.20 8.78
C VAL A 45 1.32 0.24 10.21
N ASN A 46 0.21 -0.44 10.48
CA ASN A 46 -0.33 -0.52 11.83
C ASN A 46 0.63 -1.33 12.73
N SER A 47 0.99 -0.74 13.88
CA SER A 47 1.91 -1.34 14.85
C SER A 47 1.35 -2.68 15.36
N GLY A 48 2.15 -3.75 15.25
CA GLY A 48 1.74 -5.14 15.50
C GLY A 48 1.99 -6.09 14.32
N ASN A 49 2.38 -5.53 13.18
CA ASN A 49 2.64 -6.24 11.92
C ASN A 49 4.08 -6.05 11.40
N GLU A 50 4.92 -5.37 12.17
CA GLU A 50 6.37 -5.24 11.97
C GLU A 50 7.00 -6.65 11.97
N GLY A 51 7.80 -6.96 10.95
CA GLY A 51 8.45 -8.27 10.81
C GLY A 51 7.64 -9.37 10.10
N LYS A 52 6.37 -9.12 9.74
CA LYS A 52 5.55 -10.05 8.92
C LYS A 52 5.69 -9.86 7.41
N GLY A 53 6.52 -8.91 6.97
CA GLY A 53 6.79 -8.66 5.55
C GLY A 53 5.81 -7.72 4.85
N PHE A 54 4.88 -7.10 5.57
CA PHE A 54 3.87 -6.20 4.98
C PHE A 54 4.39 -4.85 4.47
N GLY A 55 5.66 -4.52 4.74
CA GLY A 55 6.36 -3.38 4.17
C GLY A 55 7.58 -3.76 3.31
N LYS A 56 7.69 -5.03 2.88
CA LYS A 56 8.80 -5.55 2.08
C LYS A 56 8.52 -5.45 0.58
#